data_AF-A0A7I4EM94-F1
#
_entry.id   AF-A0A7I4EM94-F1
#
_cell.length_a   1.000
_cell.length_b   1.000
_cell.length_c   1.000
_cell.angle_alpha   90.00
_cell.angle_beta   90.00
_cell.angle_gamma   90.00
#
_symmetry.space_group_name_H-M   'P 1'
#
loop_
_entity.id
_entity.type
_entity.pdbx_description
1 polymer ?
#
loop_
_entity_poly.entity_id
_entity_poly.type
_entity_poly.pdbx_seq_one_letter_code
_entity_poly.pdbx_strand_id
1 'polypeptide(L)'
;MGRVLSLVIHSQVTCGTELALLLIQTFHVAKTPFDSSTLDQIREIYNAYPRASSTDQKLSGDKGASYSDTEASEAAVIARTRVEGCTSFLRAALKWSTETGGFSRGAPELHDMLGEYIWTEAPTPEMTKVSQHFVRGNHPETFAKVVVDCMDKCYSGEADLVVARAILLYLSLGNLRDANRLWDSVKQTLSDNFQELPDTPLLQFIKFLLLTLERDALPLFRMLKQEYKSSLDRDPSYDEYLNEIGERFYNLQRRNGMQGILGDFMKMFAMDN
;
A
#
# COMPACT_ATOMS: atom_id res chain seq x y z
N MET A 1 -13.83 23.33 8.01
CA MET A 1 -13.70 22.84 6.63
C MET A 1 -13.11 23.88 5.67
N GLY A 2 -13.81 24.98 5.34
CA GLY A 2 -13.35 25.94 4.33
C GLY A 2 -11.97 26.59 4.57
N ARG A 3 -11.57 26.81 5.83
CA ARG A 3 -10.22 27.31 6.17
C ARG A 3 -9.10 26.28 5.97
N VAL A 4 -9.38 25.00 6.23
CA VAL A 4 -8.43 23.90 5.99
C VAL A 4 -8.18 23.76 4.50
N LEU A 5 -9.27 23.73 3.71
CA LEU A 5 -9.22 23.67 2.26
C LEU A 5 -8.42 24.85 1.68
N SER A 6 -8.70 26.07 2.14
CA SER A 6 -7.98 27.26 1.71
C SER A 6 -6.48 27.18 2.00
N LEU A 7 -6.05 26.71 3.17
CA LEU A 7 -4.61 26.70 3.52
C LEU A 7 -3.83 25.60 2.80
N VAL A 8 -4.43 24.41 2.63
CA VAL A 8 -3.81 23.30 1.88
C VAL A 8 -3.59 23.69 0.41
N ILE A 9 -4.50 24.49 -0.18
CA ILE A 9 -4.41 24.97 -1.57
C ILE A 9 -3.32 26.06 -1.77
N HIS A 10 -2.95 26.82 -0.72
CA HIS A 10 -2.06 27.99 -0.82
C HIS A 10 -0.60 27.72 -0.36
N SER A 11 -0.10 26.49 -0.53
CA SER A 11 1.28 26.08 -0.18
C SER A 11 1.63 26.16 1.31
N GLN A 12 0.65 26.26 2.21
CA GLN A 12 0.85 26.08 3.65
C GLN A 12 0.47 24.65 4.07
N VAL A 13 1.13 23.66 3.49
CA VAL A 13 0.82 22.25 3.72
C VAL A 13 0.94 21.89 5.20
N THR A 14 1.92 22.46 5.90
CA THR A 14 2.12 22.28 7.34
C THR A 14 0.91 22.75 8.16
N CYS A 15 0.48 24.00 8.00
CA CYS A 15 -0.72 24.54 8.68
C CYS A 15 -1.99 23.76 8.31
N GLY A 16 -2.13 23.38 7.04
CA GLY A 16 -3.23 22.57 6.55
C GLY A 16 -3.29 21.20 7.22
N THR A 17 -2.13 20.53 7.36
CA THR A 17 -1.98 19.27 8.07
C THR A 17 -2.31 19.41 9.55
N GLU A 18 -1.81 20.44 10.24
CA GLU A 18 -2.12 20.68 11.65
C GLU A 18 -3.62 20.82 11.90
N LEU A 19 -4.32 21.56 11.04
CA LEU A 19 -5.77 21.69 11.13
C LEU A 19 -6.51 20.39 10.79
N ALA A 20 -5.99 19.60 9.85
CA ALA A 20 -6.54 18.29 9.52
C ALA A 20 -6.38 17.31 10.69
N LEU A 21 -5.23 17.31 11.36
CA LEU A 21 -4.99 16.54 12.58
C LEU A 21 -5.91 17.00 13.72
N LEU A 22 -6.09 18.31 13.89
CA LEU A 22 -7.03 18.87 14.87
C LEU A 22 -8.47 18.43 14.61
N LEU A 23 -8.87 18.28 13.34
CA LEU A 23 -10.20 17.73 13.00
C LEU A 23 -10.35 16.29 13.51
N ILE A 24 -9.37 15.42 13.25
CA ILE A 24 -9.39 14.03 13.75
C ILE A 24 -9.42 13.99 15.28
N GLN A 25 -8.61 14.84 15.93
CA GLN A 25 -8.64 14.97 17.39
C GLN A 25 -10.01 15.45 17.88
N THR A 26 -10.67 16.36 17.15
CA THR A 26 -12.02 16.83 17.47
C THR A 26 -13.03 15.70 17.37
N PHE A 27 -12.97 14.83 16.34
CA PHE A 27 -13.81 13.64 16.27
C PHE A 27 -13.62 12.71 17.47
N HIS A 28 -12.36 12.50 17.87
CA HIS A 28 -12.05 11.67 19.04
C HIS A 28 -12.62 12.28 20.34
N VAL A 29 -12.40 13.58 20.59
CA VAL A 29 -12.92 14.28 21.78
C VAL A 29 -14.44 14.33 21.80
N ALA A 30 -15.07 14.57 20.65
CA ALA A 30 -16.52 14.58 20.49
C ALA A 30 -17.15 13.18 20.50
N LYS A 31 -16.33 12.12 20.52
CA LYS A 31 -16.77 10.71 20.41
C LYS A 31 -17.64 10.47 19.18
N THR A 32 -17.32 11.15 18.08
CA THR A 32 -18.00 10.94 16.80
C THR A 32 -17.68 9.54 16.30
N PRO A 33 -18.67 8.72 15.92
CA PRO A 33 -18.42 7.42 15.31
C PRO A 33 -17.81 7.57 13.92
N PHE A 34 -17.04 6.58 13.49
CA PHE A 34 -16.64 6.50 12.09
C PHE A 34 -17.83 6.05 11.24
N ASP A 35 -18.21 6.87 10.26
CA ASP A 35 -19.33 6.65 9.35
C ASP A 35 -19.06 7.26 7.96
N SER A 36 -20.04 7.18 7.05
CA SER A 36 -19.88 7.73 5.70
C SER A 36 -19.67 9.24 5.71
N SER A 37 -20.32 9.98 6.61
CA SER A 37 -20.23 11.44 6.65
C SER A 37 -18.84 11.90 7.07
N THR A 38 -18.31 11.31 8.14
CA THR A 38 -16.95 11.61 8.62
C THR A 38 -15.88 11.16 7.63
N LEU A 39 -16.08 10.02 6.95
CA LEU A 39 -15.21 9.58 5.86
C LEU A 39 -15.21 10.57 4.70
N ASP A 40 -16.38 11.10 4.30
CA ASP A 40 -16.46 12.11 3.24
C ASP A 40 -15.73 13.40 3.62
N GLN A 41 -15.82 13.82 4.90
CA GLN A 41 -15.06 14.96 5.40
C GLN A 41 -13.54 14.73 5.32
N ILE A 42 -13.08 13.53 5.67
CA ILE A 42 -11.66 13.15 5.53
C ILE A 42 -11.25 13.12 4.06
N ARG A 43 -12.11 12.61 3.18
CA ARG A 43 -11.88 12.53 1.73
C ARG A 43 -11.79 13.91 1.09
N GLU A 44 -12.61 14.88 1.51
CA GLU A 44 -12.50 16.26 1.05
C GLU A 44 -11.14 16.88 1.39
N ILE A 45 -10.64 16.65 2.60
CA ILE A 45 -9.32 17.14 3.02
C ILE A 45 -8.21 16.43 2.23
N TYR A 46 -8.30 15.10 2.10
CA TYR A 46 -7.39 14.31 1.27
C TYR A 46 -7.30 14.82 -0.17
N ASN A 47 -8.44 15.10 -0.79
CA ASN A 47 -8.50 15.63 -2.16
C ASN A 47 -7.93 17.06 -2.26
N ALA A 48 -7.90 17.81 -1.16
CA ALA A 48 -7.30 19.13 -1.12
C ALA A 48 -5.77 19.08 -1.04
N TYR A 49 -5.16 17.99 -0.55
CA TYR A 49 -3.69 17.88 -0.49
C TYR A 49 -3.07 18.03 -1.88
N PRO A 50 -1.99 18.82 -2.04
CA PRO A 50 -1.42 19.06 -3.36
C PRO A 50 -0.92 17.77 -4.01
N ARG A 51 -0.94 17.74 -5.35
CA ARG A 51 -0.44 16.62 -6.17
C ARG A 51 0.66 17.11 -7.11
N ALA A 52 1.66 16.29 -7.41
CA ALA A 52 2.81 16.68 -8.22
C ALA A 52 2.39 17.32 -9.56
N SER A 53 1.44 16.70 -10.27
CA SER A 53 0.88 17.18 -11.55
C SER A 53 0.22 18.56 -11.48
N SER A 54 -0.36 18.92 -10.33
CA SER A 54 -0.98 20.23 -10.09
C SER A 54 0.01 21.32 -9.67
N THR A 55 1.21 20.93 -9.25
CA THR A 55 2.27 21.84 -8.79
C THR A 55 3.18 22.25 -9.94
N ASP A 56 3.47 21.31 -10.86
CA ASP A 56 4.32 21.53 -12.04
C ASP A 56 3.73 22.55 -13.04
N GLN A 57 2.40 22.65 -13.17
CA GLN A 57 1.75 23.65 -14.02
C GLN A 57 1.96 25.11 -13.54
N LYS A 58 2.27 25.34 -12.27
CA LYS A 58 2.55 26.68 -11.73
C LYS A 58 4.02 27.10 -11.90
N LEU A 59 4.94 26.14 -12.08
CA LEU A 59 6.37 26.38 -12.27
C LEU A 59 6.77 26.49 -13.75
N SER A 60 5.93 26.00 -14.68
CA SER A 60 6.17 26.07 -16.13
C SER A 60 5.95 27.46 -16.77
N GLY A 61 5.83 28.52 -15.97
CA GLY A 61 5.58 29.89 -16.41
C GLY A 61 6.82 30.67 -16.88
N ASP A 62 8.03 30.15 -16.73
CA ASP A 62 9.23 30.82 -17.22
C ASP A 62 10.21 29.85 -17.90
N LYS A 63 10.73 30.28 -19.05
CA LYS A 63 11.46 29.43 -20.01
C LYS A 63 12.93 29.30 -19.61
N GLY A 64 13.45 28.08 -19.67
CA GLY A 64 14.84 27.78 -19.98
C GLY A 64 15.85 28.13 -18.87
N ALA A 65 15.97 27.24 -17.87
CA ALA A 65 17.11 27.26 -16.96
C ALA A 65 17.64 25.83 -16.80
N SER A 66 18.97 25.68 -16.88
CA SER A 66 19.66 24.49 -16.40
C SER A 66 19.35 24.35 -14.91
N TYR A 67 18.69 23.26 -14.52
CA TYR A 67 18.37 22.98 -13.12
C TYR A 67 19.65 22.97 -12.27
N SER A 68 19.70 23.82 -11.26
CA SER A 68 20.78 23.77 -10.27
C SER A 68 20.52 22.66 -9.24
N ASP A 69 21.58 22.05 -8.71
CA ASP A 69 21.46 20.99 -7.67
C ASP A 69 20.68 21.47 -6.42
N THR A 70 20.72 22.78 -6.15
CA THR A 70 20.01 23.43 -5.04
C THR A 70 18.50 23.41 -5.23
N GLU A 71 17.99 23.73 -6.41
CA GLU A 71 16.54 23.78 -6.70
C GLU A 71 15.91 22.38 -6.71
N ALA A 72 16.65 21.38 -7.19
CA ALA A 72 16.22 19.98 -7.14
C ALA A 72 16.11 19.47 -5.69
N SER A 73 17.05 19.89 -4.82
CA SER A 73 17.03 19.58 -3.39
C SER A 73 15.83 20.22 -2.68
N GLU A 74 15.53 21.49 -2.96
CA GLU A 74 14.37 22.19 -2.40
C GLU A 74 13.04 21.56 -2.84
N ALA A 75 12.88 21.24 -4.12
CA ALA A 75 11.69 20.57 -4.63
C ALA A 75 11.46 19.20 -3.97
N ALA A 76 12.54 18.44 -3.74
CA ALA A 76 12.47 17.16 -3.03
C ALA A 76 12.05 17.33 -1.56
N VAL A 77 12.53 18.37 -0.87
CA VAL A 77 12.12 18.69 0.52
C VAL A 77 10.63 19.06 0.58
N ILE A 78 10.14 19.86 -0.36
CA ILE A 78 8.72 20.23 -0.45
C ILE A 78 7.85 19.00 -0.69
N ALA A 79 8.27 18.10 -1.59
CA ALA A 79 7.56 16.86 -1.87
C ALA A 79 7.50 15.94 -0.64
N ARG A 80 8.62 15.76 0.07
CA ARG A 80 8.67 14.98 1.32
C ARG A 80 7.75 15.55 2.39
N THR A 81 7.83 16.87 2.63
CA THR A 81 7.00 17.57 3.62
C THR A 81 5.51 17.37 3.33
N ARG A 82 5.13 17.43 2.06
CA ARG A 82 3.74 17.21 1.64
C ARG A 82 3.26 15.78 1.90
N VAL A 83 4.09 14.80 1.54
CA VAL A 83 3.79 13.37 1.71
C VAL A 83 3.70 13.01 3.19
N GLU A 84 4.62 13.53 4.01
CA GLU A 84 4.60 13.37 5.47
C GLU A 84 3.34 13.99 6.09
N GLY A 85 2.92 15.17 5.62
CA GLY A 85 1.70 15.82 6.08
C GLY A 85 0.44 15.00 5.81
N CYS A 86 0.24 14.56 4.56
CA CYS A 86 -0.92 13.71 4.22
C CYS A 86 -0.87 12.35 4.94
N THR A 87 0.31 11.74 5.01
CA THR A 87 0.53 10.45 5.68
C THR A 87 0.19 10.52 7.16
N SER A 88 0.67 11.54 7.88
CA SER A 88 0.39 11.72 9.31
C SER A 88 -1.10 11.95 9.57
N PHE A 89 -1.76 12.76 8.74
CA PHE A 89 -3.21 12.96 8.79
C PHE A 89 -4.00 11.67 8.61
N LEU A 90 -3.72 10.90 7.54
CA LEU A 90 -4.44 9.65 7.27
C LEU A 90 -4.12 8.54 8.29
N ARG A 91 -2.90 8.51 8.86
CA ARG A 91 -2.57 7.60 9.97
C ARG A 91 -3.35 7.94 11.24
N ALA A 92 -3.50 9.23 11.57
CA ALA A 92 -4.34 9.66 12.67
C ALA A 92 -5.81 9.24 12.44
N ALA A 93 -6.32 9.42 11.21
CA ALA A 93 -7.66 8.98 10.83
C ALA A 93 -7.84 7.45 10.93
N LEU A 94 -6.84 6.67 10.48
CA LEU A 94 -6.83 5.21 10.60
C LEU A 94 -6.90 4.78 12.07
N LYS A 95 -6.06 5.35 12.93
CA LYS A 95 -6.07 5.08 14.37
C LYS A 95 -7.41 5.47 15.01
N TRP A 96 -7.98 6.61 14.64
CA TRP A 96 -9.30 6.98 15.14
C TRP A 96 -10.38 5.98 14.68
N SER A 97 -10.32 5.51 13.42
CA SER A 97 -11.29 4.56 12.88
C SER A 97 -11.26 3.17 13.53
N THR A 98 -10.11 2.74 14.09
CA THR A 98 -10.05 1.49 14.86
C THR A 98 -10.80 1.60 16.18
N GLU A 99 -10.74 2.76 16.81
CA GLU A 99 -11.33 3.04 18.12
C GLU A 99 -12.85 3.26 18.02
N THR A 100 -13.36 3.77 16.89
CA THR A 100 -14.75 4.23 16.76
C THR A 100 -15.56 3.55 15.65
N GLY A 101 -14.93 2.82 14.74
CA GLY A 101 -15.58 2.27 13.53
C GLY A 101 -15.76 0.75 13.51
N GLY A 102 -15.29 0.03 14.53
CA GLY A 102 -15.37 -1.44 14.57
C GLY A 102 -14.37 -2.15 13.63
N PHE A 103 -13.47 -1.41 12.98
CA PHE A 103 -12.43 -1.97 12.14
C PHE A 103 -11.17 -2.27 12.96
N SER A 104 -10.91 -3.54 13.26
CA SER A 104 -9.74 -3.94 14.08
C SER A 104 -8.37 -3.47 13.56
N ARG A 105 -8.27 -3.09 12.29
CA ARG A 105 -7.04 -2.63 11.64
C ARG A 105 -7.16 -1.27 10.95
N GLY A 106 -8.29 -0.57 11.14
CA GLY A 106 -8.60 0.70 10.50
C GLY A 106 -9.49 0.53 9.28
N ALA A 107 -10.17 1.61 8.88
CA ALA A 107 -11.10 1.60 7.77
C ALA A 107 -10.38 1.30 6.43
N PRO A 108 -10.88 0.35 5.61
CA PRO A 108 -10.27 0.00 4.32
C PRO A 108 -10.12 1.18 3.36
N GLU A 109 -11.08 2.10 3.32
CA GLU A 109 -11.06 3.25 2.43
C GLU A 109 -9.89 4.20 2.74
N LEU A 110 -9.56 4.35 4.02
CA LEU A 110 -8.42 5.17 4.45
C LEU A 110 -7.09 4.51 4.08
N HIS A 111 -7.05 3.17 4.10
CA HIS A 111 -5.89 2.42 3.63
C HIS A 111 -5.66 2.61 2.13
N ASP A 112 -6.69 2.52 1.31
CA ASP A 112 -6.57 2.75 -0.13
C ASP A 112 -6.09 4.18 -0.43
N MET A 113 -6.68 5.19 0.23
CA MET A 113 -6.26 6.59 0.08
C MET A 113 -4.79 6.80 0.48
N LEU A 114 -4.35 6.18 1.57
CA LEU A 114 -2.97 6.32 2.06
C LEU A 114 -1.97 5.63 1.12
N GLY A 115 -2.27 4.40 0.69
CA GLY A 115 -1.44 3.65 -0.25
C GLY A 115 -1.28 4.40 -1.58
N GLU A 116 -2.38 4.89 -2.14
CA GLU A 116 -2.40 5.66 -3.38
C GLU A 116 -1.59 6.95 -3.26
N TYR A 117 -1.77 7.73 -2.20
CA TYR A 117 -1.05 8.98 -2.02
C TYR A 117 0.46 8.77 -1.89
N ILE A 118 0.89 7.81 -1.07
CA ILE A 118 2.32 7.51 -0.93
C ILE A 118 2.90 7.07 -2.27
N TRP A 119 2.22 6.20 -3.02
CA TRP A 119 2.72 5.74 -4.31
C TRP A 119 2.87 6.86 -5.34
N THR A 120 1.88 7.74 -5.42
CA THR A 120 1.80 8.78 -6.45
C THR A 120 2.61 10.03 -6.13
N GLU A 121 2.78 10.36 -4.84
CA GLU A 121 3.34 11.65 -4.42
C GLU A 121 4.70 11.54 -3.73
N ALA A 122 5.10 10.36 -3.24
CA ALA A 122 6.43 10.21 -2.66
C ALA A 122 7.50 10.32 -3.76
N PRO A 123 8.62 11.05 -3.52
CA PRO A 123 9.74 11.09 -4.46
C PRO A 123 10.33 9.71 -4.76
N THR A 124 10.31 8.84 -3.75
CA THR A 124 10.82 7.46 -3.80
C THR A 124 9.85 6.54 -3.04
N PRO A 125 8.74 6.11 -3.66
CA PRO A 125 7.75 5.30 -2.98
C PRO A 125 8.29 3.90 -2.70
N GLU A 126 8.19 3.46 -1.45
CA GLU A 126 8.59 2.11 -1.05
C GLU A 126 7.42 1.14 -1.26
N MET A 127 7.49 0.31 -2.31
CA MET A 127 6.43 -0.63 -2.68
C MET A 127 5.98 -1.54 -1.52
N THR A 128 6.91 -1.98 -0.67
CA THR A 128 6.59 -2.81 0.51
C THR A 128 5.65 -2.08 1.49
N LYS A 129 5.92 -0.81 1.81
CA LYS A 129 5.09 0.00 2.72
C LYS A 129 3.73 0.31 2.08
N VAL A 130 3.74 0.66 0.80
CA VAL A 130 2.53 0.95 0.02
C VAL A 130 1.61 -0.27 -0.04
N SER A 131 2.19 -1.45 -0.33
CA SER A 131 1.45 -2.72 -0.42
C SER A 131 0.74 -3.07 0.89
N GLN A 132 1.34 -2.76 2.05
CA GLN A 132 0.71 -3.01 3.36
C GLN A 132 -0.60 -2.24 3.56
N HIS A 133 -0.74 -1.07 2.95
CA HIS A 133 -1.99 -0.32 2.99
C HIS A 133 -3.00 -0.93 2.01
N PHE A 134 -2.63 -1.13 0.74
CA PHE A 134 -3.55 -1.70 -0.25
C PHE A 134 -4.14 -3.06 0.14
N VAL A 135 -3.37 -3.97 0.73
CA VAL A 135 -3.91 -5.28 1.15
C VAL A 135 -4.90 -5.22 2.31
N ARG A 136 -5.00 -4.07 2.99
CA ARG A 136 -6.00 -3.77 4.03
C ARG A 136 -7.12 -2.87 3.50
N GLY A 137 -7.02 -2.44 2.25
CA GLY A 137 -8.06 -1.70 1.55
C GLY A 137 -9.14 -2.58 0.97
N ASN A 138 -10.01 -2.00 0.14
CA ASN A 138 -11.14 -2.69 -0.51
C ASN A 138 -11.12 -2.61 -2.05
N HIS A 139 -10.08 -1.98 -2.64
CA HIS A 139 -9.94 -1.83 -4.09
C HIS A 139 -8.67 -2.52 -4.67
N PRO A 140 -8.68 -3.85 -4.84
CA PRO A 140 -7.59 -4.59 -5.50
C PRO A 140 -7.24 -4.08 -6.91
N GLU A 141 -8.21 -3.50 -7.62
CA GLU A 141 -8.04 -2.93 -8.95
C GLU A 141 -7.13 -1.70 -8.93
N THR A 142 -7.24 -0.86 -7.90
CA THR A 142 -6.33 0.29 -7.71
C THR A 142 -4.93 -0.21 -7.38
N PHE A 143 -4.81 -1.24 -6.55
CA PHE A 143 -3.51 -1.84 -6.24
C PHE A 143 -2.87 -2.51 -7.47
N ALA A 144 -3.66 -3.11 -8.35
CA ALA A 144 -3.16 -3.69 -9.60
C ALA A 144 -2.45 -2.65 -10.49
N LYS A 145 -3.01 -1.43 -10.60
CA LYS A 145 -2.38 -0.33 -11.32
C LYS A 145 -1.03 0.05 -10.71
N VAL A 146 -0.96 0.09 -9.39
CA VAL A 146 0.29 0.35 -8.64
C VAL A 146 1.32 -0.77 -8.86
N VAL A 147 0.89 -2.03 -8.85
CA VAL A 147 1.74 -3.19 -9.13
C VAL A 147 2.32 -3.10 -10.55
N VAL A 148 1.49 -2.82 -11.57
CA VAL A 148 1.94 -2.69 -12.97
C VAL A 148 2.89 -1.51 -13.14
N ASP A 149 2.57 -0.34 -12.58
CA ASP A 149 3.48 0.82 -12.60
C ASP A 149 4.80 0.53 -11.88
N CYS A 150 4.79 -0.29 -10.82
CA CYS A 150 6.01 -0.76 -10.17
C CYS A 150 6.80 -1.76 -11.04
N MET A 151 6.13 -2.62 -11.80
CA MET A 151 6.77 -3.55 -12.73
C MET A 151 7.54 -2.79 -13.82
N ASP A 152 6.99 -1.70 -14.35
CA ASP A 152 7.65 -0.87 -15.37
C ASP A 152 8.88 -0.12 -14.85
N LYS A 153 8.99 0.07 -13.52
CA LYS A 153 10.06 0.81 -12.86
C LYS A 153 11.11 -0.08 -12.18
N CYS A 154 10.87 -1.38 -12.05
CA CYS A 154 11.78 -2.31 -11.39
C CYS A 154 12.96 -2.73 -12.28
N TYR A 155 13.96 -3.42 -11.70
CA TYR A 155 15.06 -3.94 -12.50
C TYR A 155 14.59 -5.06 -13.43
N SER A 156 15.30 -5.22 -14.56
CA SER A 156 14.99 -6.28 -15.51
C SER A 156 15.03 -7.65 -14.82
N GLY A 157 13.95 -8.43 -14.98
CA GLY A 157 13.79 -9.72 -14.34
C GLY A 157 13.20 -9.69 -12.92
N GLU A 158 12.82 -8.53 -12.37
CA GLU A 158 12.16 -8.43 -11.05
C GLU A 158 10.65 -8.25 -11.10
N ALA A 159 10.07 -8.06 -12.29
CA ALA A 159 8.63 -7.80 -12.44
C ALA A 159 7.76 -8.91 -11.84
N ASP A 160 8.21 -10.17 -11.94
CA ASP A 160 7.53 -11.32 -11.33
C ASP A 160 7.57 -11.28 -9.80
N LEU A 161 8.65 -10.77 -9.19
CA LEU A 161 8.78 -10.60 -7.75
C LEU A 161 7.78 -9.57 -7.20
N VAL A 162 7.53 -8.49 -7.95
CA VAL A 162 6.56 -7.45 -7.57
C VAL A 162 5.15 -8.05 -7.47
N VAL A 163 4.73 -8.77 -8.51
CA VAL A 163 3.40 -9.41 -8.57
C VAL A 163 3.28 -10.50 -7.51
N ALA A 164 4.29 -11.38 -7.40
CA ALA A 164 4.28 -12.46 -6.42
C ALA A 164 4.18 -11.93 -4.98
N ARG A 165 4.96 -10.90 -4.64
CA ARG A 165 4.91 -10.29 -3.30
C ARG A 165 3.53 -9.72 -2.97
N ALA A 166 2.90 -9.01 -3.90
CA ALA A 166 1.58 -8.43 -3.70
C ALA A 166 0.49 -9.49 -3.44
N ILE A 167 0.53 -10.60 -4.19
CA ILE A 167 -0.42 -11.72 -4.03
C ILE A 167 -0.16 -12.49 -2.75
N LEU A 168 1.10 -12.84 -2.48
CA LEU A 168 1.49 -13.53 -1.25
C LEU A 168 1.11 -12.71 0.00
N LEU A 169 1.17 -11.39 -0.07
CA LEU A 169 0.77 -10.53 1.03
C LEU A 169 -0.74 -10.63 1.31
N TYR A 170 -1.62 -10.57 0.30
CA TYR A 170 -3.06 -10.82 0.50
C TYR A 170 -3.33 -12.21 1.08
N LEU A 171 -2.68 -13.24 0.53
CA LEU A 171 -2.83 -14.61 1.01
C LEU A 171 -2.33 -14.77 2.44
N SER A 172 -1.23 -14.10 2.83
CA SER A 172 -0.73 -14.11 4.21
C SER A 172 -1.70 -13.48 5.21
N LEU A 173 -2.69 -12.72 4.74
CA LEU A 173 -3.79 -12.17 5.55
C LEU A 173 -5.04 -13.06 5.53
N GLY A 174 -5.01 -14.19 4.83
CA GLY A 174 -6.16 -15.08 4.64
C GLY A 174 -7.16 -14.58 3.59
N ASN A 175 -6.79 -13.55 2.81
CA ASN A 175 -7.71 -12.93 1.84
C ASN A 175 -7.53 -13.51 0.43
N LEU A 176 -8.00 -14.75 0.23
CA LEU A 176 -7.95 -15.43 -1.08
C LEU A 176 -8.81 -14.73 -2.13
N ARG A 177 -9.95 -14.15 -1.73
CA ARG A 177 -10.87 -13.48 -2.65
C ARG A 177 -10.18 -12.31 -3.35
N ASP A 178 -9.58 -11.41 -2.57
CA ASP A 178 -8.98 -10.21 -3.13
C ASP A 178 -7.59 -10.49 -3.74
N ALA A 179 -6.90 -11.56 -3.32
CA ALA A 179 -5.72 -12.08 -4.03
C ALA A 179 -6.06 -12.50 -5.48
N ASN A 180 -7.17 -13.22 -5.69
CA ASN A 180 -7.62 -13.60 -7.02
C ASN A 180 -8.05 -12.37 -7.85
N ARG A 181 -8.79 -11.42 -7.24
CA ARG A 181 -9.14 -10.16 -7.91
C ARG A 181 -7.91 -9.36 -8.33
N LEU A 182 -6.88 -9.29 -7.48
CA LEU A 182 -5.61 -8.63 -7.81
C LEU A 182 -4.95 -9.32 -9.02
N TRP A 183 -4.84 -10.65 -9.01
CA TRP A 183 -4.27 -11.41 -10.13
C TRP A 183 -4.99 -11.13 -11.45
N ASP A 184 -6.32 -11.13 -11.44
CA ASP A 184 -7.11 -10.82 -12.64
C ASP A 184 -6.97 -9.37 -13.08
N SER A 185 -6.96 -8.43 -12.13
CA SER A 185 -6.81 -7.01 -12.41
C SER A 185 -5.43 -6.64 -12.94
N VAL A 186 -4.36 -7.30 -12.48
CA VAL A 186 -3.01 -7.12 -13.03
C VAL A 186 -2.96 -7.58 -14.48
N LYS A 187 -3.51 -8.76 -14.80
CA LYS A 187 -3.60 -9.24 -16.19
C LYS A 187 -4.38 -8.27 -17.07
N GLN A 188 -5.52 -7.79 -16.59
CA GLN A 188 -6.35 -6.85 -17.32
C GLN A 188 -5.60 -5.55 -17.59
N THR A 189 -4.94 -4.98 -16.57
CA THR A 189 -4.19 -3.72 -16.69
C THR A 189 -3.03 -3.84 -17.67
N LEU A 190 -2.32 -4.97 -17.67
CA LEU A 190 -1.27 -5.25 -18.67
C LEU A 190 -1.86 -5.38 -20.08
N SER A 191 -2.98 -6.09 -20.23
CA SER A 191 -3.65 -6.28 -21.52
C SER A 191 -4.14 -4.96 -22.12
N ASP A 192 -4.68 -4.06 -21.29
CA ASP A 192 -5.09 -2.71 -21.69
C ASP A 192 -3.90 -1.88 -22.22
N ASN A 193 -2.68 -2.21 -21.78
CA ASN A 193 -1.41 -1.62 -22.22
C ASN A 193 -0.69 -2.45 -23.30
N PHE A 194 -1.35 -3.45 -23.90
CA PHE A 194 -0.76 -4.37 -24.89
C PHE A 194 0.46 -5.16 -24.38
N GLN A 195 0.50 -5.41 -23.07
CA GLN A 195 1.52 -6.21 -22.39
C GLN A 195 0.90 -7.49 -21.82
N GLU A 196 1.74 -8.46 -21.48
CA GLU A 196 1.35 -9.71 -20.84
C GLU A 196 2.15 -9.94 -19.56
N LEU A 197 1.60 -10.76 -18.66
CA LEU A 197 2.36 -11.22 -17.50
C LEU A 197 3.59 -12.02 -17.98
N PRO A 198 4.78 -11.81 -17.38
CA PRO A 198 5.95 -12.62 -17.70
C PRO A 198 5.71 -14.11 -17.47
N ASP A 199 6.02 -14.95 -18.46
CA ASP A 199 5.99 -16.40 -18.29
C ASP A 199 7.23 -16.84 -17.50
N THR A 200 7.05 -17.00 -16.19
CA THR A 200 8.14 -17.33 -15.26
C THR A 200 7.70 -18.46 -14.32
N PRO A 201 8.65 -19.28 -13.83
CA PRO A 201 8.33 -20.31 -12.84
C PRO A 201 7.70 -19.71 -11.57
N LEU A 202 8.08 -18.50 -11.17
CA LEU A 202 7.51 -17.84 -9.99
C LEU A 202 6.02 -17.48 -10.21
N LEU A 203 5.64 -16.90 -11.34
CA LEU A 203 4.24 -16.57 -11.61
C LEU A 203 3.41 -17.83 -11.89
N GLN A 204 4.02 -18.89 -12.42
CA GLN A 204 3.40 -20.20 -12.52
C GLN A 204 3.11 -20.80 -11.14
N PHE A 205 4.05 -20.68 -10.19
CA PHE A 205 3.82 -21.04 -8.79
C PHE A 205 2.65 -20.26 -8.21
N ILE A 206 2.59 -18.94 -8.38
CA ILE A 206 1.50 -18.11 -7.86
C ILE A 206 0.15 -18.53 -8.44
N LYS A 207 0.06 -18.77 -9.76
CA LYS A 207 -1.15 -19.29 -10.41
C LYS A 207 -1.61 -20.61 -9.79
N PHE A 208 -0.69 -21.55 -9.59
CA PHE A 208 -1.02 -22.84 -8.98
C PHE A 208 -1.35 -22.73 -7.49
N LEU A 209 -0.69 -21.83 -6.76
CA LEU A 209 -0.97 -21.57 -5.36
C LEU A 209 -2.40 -21.06 -5.18
N LEU A 210 -2.83 -20.07 -5.96
CA LEU A 210 -4.21 -19.55 -5.93
C LEU A 210 -5.24 -20.67 -6.13
N LEU A 211 -5.06 -21.51 -7.15
CA LEU A 211 -5.93 -22.67 -7.42
C LEU A 211 -5.90 -23.75 -6.32
N THR A 212 -4.74 -23.90 -5.66
CA THR A 212 -4.54 -24.86 -4.56
C THR A 212 -5.29 -24.42 -3.31
N LEU A 213 -5.29 -23.12 -3.00
CA LEU A 213 -5.94 -22.55 -1.82
C LEU A 213 -7.48 -22.51 -1.92
N GLU A 214 -8.05 -22.70 -3.11
CA GLU A 214 -9.50 -22.93 -3.29
C GLU A 214 -9.96 -24.28 -2.72
N ARG A 215 -9.02 -25.17 -2.40
CA ARG A 215 -9.28 -26.56 -2.04
C ARG A 215 -8.54 -26.90 -0.74
N ASP A 216 -9.05 -27.88 -0.01
CA ASP A 216 -8.29 -28.50 1.08
C ASP A 216 -7.23 -29.44 0.50
N ALA A 217 -6.11 -28.85 0.06
CA ALA A 217 -5.07 -29.52 -0.72
C ALA A 217 -3.66 -29.29 -0.13
N LEU A 218 -3.51 -29.48 1.18
CA LEU A 218 -2.23 -29.34 1.88
C LEU A 218 -1.05 -30.12 1.23
N PRO A 219 -1.22 -31.37 0.76
CA PRO A 219 -0.13 -32.07 0.06
C PRO A 219 0.35 -31.33 -1.19
N LEU A 220 -0.60 -30.76 -1.96
CA LEU A 220 -0.29 -29.99 -3.17
C LEU A 220 0.44 -28.69 -2.83
N PHE A 221 0.00 -27.97 -1.78
CA PHE A 221 0.68 -26.78 -1.28
C PHE A 221 2.15 -27.07 -0.92
N ARG A 222 2.42 -28.17 -0.21
CA ARG A 222 3.80 -28.57 0.14
C ARG A 222 4.64 -28.93 -1.07
N MET A 223 4.06 -29.67 -2.02
CA MET A 223 4.73 -30.02 -3.27
C MET A 223 5.11 -28.76 -4.06
N LEU A 224 4.19 -27.82 -4.24
CA LEU A 224 4.47 -26.54 -4.91
C LEU A 224 5.62 -25.78 -4.26
N LYS A 225 5.66 -25.69 -2.92
CA LYS A 225 6.78 -25.05 -2.21
C LYS A 225 8.13 -25.73 -2.50
N GLN A 226 8.15 -27.05 -2.68
CA GLN A 226 9.38 -27.80 -2.95
C GLN A 226 9.83 -27.64 -4.40
N GLU A 227 8.92 -27.84 -5.36
CA GLU A 227 9.23 -27.77 -6.80
C GLU A 227 9.69 -26.37 -7.23
N TYR A 228 9.09 -25.32 -6.68
CA TYR A 228 9.41 -23.93 -7.03
C TYR A 228 10.42 -23.27 -6.09
N LYS A 229 11.11 -24.05 -5.25
CA LYS A 229 12.03 -23.52 -4.23
C LYS A 229 13.06 -22.53 -4.78
N SER A 230 13.68 -22.83 -5.93
CA SER A 230 14.68 -21.95 -6.55
C SER A 230 14.12 -20.57 -6.94
N SER A 231 12.83 -20.51 -7.31
CA SER A 231 12.15 -19.26 -7.65
C SER A 231 11.72 -18.50 -6.40
N LEU A 232 11.32 -19.23 -5.35
CA LEU A 232 10.92 -18.66 -4.06
C LEU A 232 12.12 -18.08 -3.30
N ASP A 233 13.28 -18.74 -3.36
CA ASP A 233 14.51 -18.32 -2.66
C ASP A 233 15.10 -16.99 -3.21
N ARG A 234 14.55 -16.45 -4.31
CA ARG A 234 14.90 -15.12 -4.83
C ARG A 234 14.49 -13.98 -3.91
N ASP A 235 13.44 -14.17 -3.10
CA ASP A 235 13.00 -13.21 -2.08
C ASP A 235 12.80 -13.95 -0.74
N PRO A 236 13.70 -13.76 0.24
CA PRO A 236 13.60 -14.43 1.53
C PRO A 236 12.29 -14.19 2.29
N SER A 237 11.60 -13.06 2.04
CA SER A 237 10.33 -12.75 2.69
C SER A 237 9.20 -13.70 2.29
N TYR A 238 9.34 -14.43 1.18
CA TYR A 238 8.31 -15.35 0.71
C TYR A 238 8.13 -16.56 1.62
N ASP A 239 9.18 -17.05 2.30
CA ASP A 239 9.01 -18.16 3.23
C ASP A 239 8.09 -17.76 4.39
N GLU A 240 8.23 -16.53 4.89
CA GLU A 240 7.39 -15.99 5.97
C GLU A 240 5.93 -15.88 5.53
N TYR A 241 5.67 -15.32 4.34
CA TYR A 241 4.31 -15.28 3.79
C TYR A 241 3.74 -16.68 3.60
N LEU A 242 4.52 -17.63 3.09
CA LEU A 242 4.08 -19.00 2.89
C LEU A 242 3.82 -19.73 4.22
N ASN A 243 4.54 -19.39 5.28
CA ASN A 243 4.27 -19.92 6.61
C ASN A 243 2.95 -19.38 7.18
N GLU A 244 2.68 -18.07 7.03
CA GLU A 244 1.38 -17.45 7.37
C GLU A 244 0.23 -18.08 6.57
N ILE A 245 0.42 -18.30 5.27
CA ILE A 245 -0.57 -18.94 4.39
C ILE A 245 -0.85 -20.36 4.88
N GLY A 246 0.19 -21.14 5.17
CA GLY A 246 0.05 -22.49 5.70
C GLY A 246 -0.72 -22.55 7.03
N GLU A 247 -0.48 -21.59 7.92
CA GLU A 247 -1.22 -21.48 9.18
C GLU A 247 -2.69 -21.11 8.94
N ARG A 248 -2.97 -20.10 8.12
CA ARG A 248 -4.34 -19.59 7.93
C ARG A 248 -5.24 -20.51 7.11
N PHE A 249 -4.71 -21.14 6.07
CA PHE A 249 -5.51 -21.98 5.16
C PHE A 249 -5.52 -23.45 5.55
N TYR A 250 -4.49 -23.93 6.25
CA TYR A 250 -4.34 -25.37 6.58
C TYR A 250 -4.06 -25.65 8.06
N ASN A 251 -4.12 -24.64 8.94
CA ASN A 251 -3.87 -24.77 10.38
C ASN A 251 -2.49 -25.39 10.71
N LEU A 252 -1.49 -25.17 9.85
CA LEU A 252 -0.13 -25.63 10.11
C LEU A 252 0.46 -24.88 11.31
N GLN A 253 0.96 -25.64 12.28
CA GLN A 253 1.71 -25.08 13.41
C GLN A 253 3.04 -24.52 12.90
N ARG A 254 3.36 -23.27 13.27
CA ARG A 254 4.69 -22.72 12.98
C ARG A 254 5.74 -23.54 13.73
N ARG A 255 6.88 -23.78 13.09
CA ARG A 255 8.07 -24.23 13.82
C ARG A 255 8.50 -23.05 14.71
N ASN A 256 8.45 -23.26 16.03
CA ASN A 256 8.61 -22.26 17.11
C ASN A 256 10.00 -21.57 17.20
N GLY A 257 10.70 -21.32 16.09
CA GLY A 257 12.00 -20.65 16.08
C GLY A 257 11.97 -19.14 15.79
N MET A 258 10.88 -18.61 15.22
CA MET A 258 10.81 -17.23 14.68
C MET A 258 9.72 -16.34 15.29
N GLN A 259 9.00 -16.81 16.32
CA GLN A 259 7.97 -16.00 16.99
C GLN A 259 8.53 -14.74 17.67
N GLY A 260 9.76 -14.78 18.17
CA GLY A 260 10.39 -13.63 18.84
C GLY A 260 10.73 -12.49 17.87
N ILE A 261 11.26 -12.83 16.69
CA ILE A 261 11.74 -11.83 15.74
C ILE A 261 10.57 -11.11 15.06
N LEU A 262 9.47 -11.79 14.71
CA LEU A 262 8.28 -11.13 14.12
C LEU A 262 7.47 -10.37 15.18
N GLY A 263 7.41 -10.88 16.41
CA GLY A 263 6.85 -10.15 17.54
C GLY A 263 7.57 -8.82 17.73
N ASP A 264 8.90 -8.83 17.67
CA ASP A 264 9.71 -7.63 17.80
C ASP A 264 9.76 -6.78 16.52
N PHE A 265 9.75 -7.34 15.31
CA PHE A 265 9.71 -6.57 14.06
C PHE A 265 8.35 -5.91 13.83
N MET A 266 7.24 -6.63 13.98
CA MET A 266 5.90 -6.02 13.87
C MET A 266 5.64 -5.03 15.01
N LYS A 267 6.19 -5.25 16.21
CA LYS A 267 6.05 -4.33 17.34
C LYS A 267 6.99 -3.13 17.25
N MET A 268 8.20 -3.29 16.73
CA MET A 268 9.14 -2.20 16.42
C MET A 268 8.60 -1.31 15.31
N PHE A 269 8.01 -1.89 14.25
CA PHE A 269 7.34 -1.11 13.21
C PHE A 269 5.96 -0.57 13.61
N ALA A 270 5.33 -1.14 14.64
CA ALA A 270 4.13 -0.56 15.26
C ALA A 270 4.45 0.48 16.35
N MET A 271 5.72 0.61 16.76
CA MET A 271 6.19 1.59 17.74
C MET A 271 6.70 2.89 17.08
N ASP A 272 6.91 2.89 15.76
CA ASP A 272 7.08 4.11 14.95
C ASP A 272 5.71 4.72 14.48
N ASN A 273 4.61 4.38 15.17
CA ASN A 273 3.25 4.92 15.00
C ASN A 273 2.99 6.17 15.83
#